data_AF-A0A0F8UQL8-F1
#
_entry.id   AF-A0A0F8UQL8-F1
#
_cell.length_a   1.000
_cell.length_b   1.000
_cell.length_c   1.000
_cell.angle_alpha   90.00
_cell.angle_beta   90.00
_cell.angle_gamma   90.00
#
_symmetry.space_group_name_H-M   'P 1'
#
loop_
_entity.id
_entity.type
_entity.pdbx_description
1 polymer ?
#
loop_
_entity_poly.entity_id
_entity_poly.type
_entity_poly.pdbx_seq_one_letter_code
_entity_poly.pdbx_strand_id
1 'polypeptide(L)'
;MLSRENDQAMHKGLDSIDEEFDEGVSQALTSLTEIGKGYLSERKELEAEKTVSSIKEIGKAAALQGMENAAVNAIRSLEKMLQISMKQNMEGTTVRVLLSFGAIGKIAAEQQLEMVAKLAASVLGESGNTAALLNRERETIAVTIGLGEIGKAVARMKFPDYSENAAICITCLGETGKLAAQKTLEEAAIGAELMLEEMAAAAMEENLQSAAGSIATSIEEIGKSAEEEDMENAVFQAASALQTIMSSAGNRYLNDASIAAKVALESFNEFDIINDEASIRKIEEIREMMRALWMNTK
;
A
#
# COMPACT_ATOMS: atom_id res chain seq x y z
N MET A 1 -11.18 31.96 1.26
CA MET A 1 -9.79 32.49 1.26
C MET A 1 -8.82 31.34 1.08
N LEU A 2 -8.73 30.41 2.04
CA LEU A 2 -7.87 29.22 2.00
C LEU A 2 -7.96 28.37 0.70
N SER A 3 -9.14 28.23 0.07
CA SER A 3 -9.26 27.39 -1.14
C SER A 3 -8.50 27.97 -2.34
N ARG A 4 -8.44 29.30 -2.49
CA ARG A 4 -7.65 29.93 -3.56
C ARG A 4 -6.15 29.88 -3.24
N GLU A 5 -5.80 29.96 -1.97
CA GLU A 5 -4.42 29.86 -1.49
C GLU A 5 -3.88 28.44 -1.71
N ASN A 6 -4.72 27.41 -1.54
CA ASN A 6 -4.40 26.03 -1.89
C ASN A 6 -4.02 25.89 -3.37
N ASP A 7 -4.88 26.35 -4.28
CA ASP A 7 -4.65 26.25 -5.72
C ASP A 7 -3.39 27.03 -6.14
N GLN A 8 -3.18 28.22 -5.55
CA GLN A 8 -1.98 29.01 -5.80
C GLN A 8 -0.70 28.33 -5.30
N ALA A 9 -0.73 27.71 -4.12
CA ALA A 9 0.41 26.98 -3.59
C ALA A 9 0.70 25.71 -4.41
N MET A 10 -0.34 25.01 -4.88
CA MET A 10 -0.20 23.88 -5.79
C MET A 10 0.51 24.30 -7.09
N HIS A 11 0.00 25.34 -7.76
CA HIS A 11 0.60 25.82 -9.02
C HIS A 11 2.06 26.24 -8.83
N LYS A 12 2.37 27.01 -7.78
CA LYS A 12 3.76 27.37 -7.47
C LYS A 12 4.65 26.15 -7.24
N GLY A 13 4.13 25.12 -6.58
CA GLY A 13 4.87 23.88 -6.34
C GLY A 13 5.20 23.14 -7.64
N LEU A 14 4.23 23.06 -8.55
CA LEU A 14 4.43 22.44 -9.87
C LEU A 14 5.36 23.27 -10.76
N ASP A 15 5.19 24.59 -10.81
CA ASP A 15 6.09 25.49 -11.54
C ASP A 15 7.53 25.36 -11.01
N SER A 16 7.70 25.25 -9.69
CA SER A 16 9.03 25.03 -9.08
C SER A 16 9.62 23.66 -9.42
N ILE A 17 8.79 22.63 -9.67
CA ILE A 17 9.27 21.33 -10.17
C ILE A 17 9.77 21.48 -11.61
N ASP A 18 9.02 22.20 -12.46
CA ASP A 18 9.42 22.44 -13.85
C ASP A 18 10.70 23.28 -13.95
N GLU A 19 10.96 24.12 -12.95
CA GLU A 19 12.20 24.89 -12.80
C GLU A 19 13.33 24.15 -12.05
N GLU A 20 13.11 22.89 -11.63
CA GLU A 20 14.03 22.09 -10.80
C GLU A 20 14.45 22.81 -9.50
N PHE A 21 13.56 23.62 -8.92
CA PHE A 21 13.81 24.48 -7.77
C PHE A 21 13.27 23.90 -6.46
N ASP A 22 14.07 23.03 -5.82
CA ASP A 22 13.74 22.32 -4.57
C ASP A 22 13.19 23.21 -3.43
N GLU A 23 13.75 24.41 -3.27
CA GLU A 23 13.34 25.34 -2.21
C GLU A 23 11.94 25.90 -2.48
N GLY A 24 11.60 26.18 -3.73
CA GLY A 24 10.26 26.60 -4.14
C GLY A 24 9.22 25.53 -3.89
N VAL A 25 9.56 24.26 -4.21
CA VAL A 25 8.70 23.11 -3.91
C VAL A 25 8.50 22.97 -2.39
N SER A 26 9.57 23.12 -1.61
CA SER A 26 9.52 23.01 -0.14
C SER A 26 8.64 24.11 0.49
N GLN A 27 8.68 25.34 -0.04
CA GLN A 27 7.82 26.43 0.39
C GLN A 27 6.34 26.20 0.03
N ALA A 28 6.08 25.68 -1.16
CA ALA A 28 4.73 25.30 -1.59
C ALA A 28 4.14 24.20 -0.69
N LEU A 29 4.91 23.13 -0.44
CA LEU A 29 4.52 22.02 0.44
C LEU A 29 4.29 22.47 1.88
N THR A 30 5.13 23.37 2.39
CA THR A 30 4.95 23.96 3.74
C THR A 30 3.65 24.75 3.81
N SER A 31 3.37 25.57 2.80
CA SER A 31 2.14 26.37 2.73
C SER A 31 0.89 25.47 2.66
N LEU A 32 0.90 24.46 1.79
CA LEU A 32 -0.18 23.47 1.69
C LEU A 32 -0.38 22.73 3.00
N THR A 33 0.70 22.33 3.67
CA THR A 33 0.61 21.65 4.97
C THR A 33 -0.13 22.50 6.00
N GLU A 34 0.20 23.79 6.12
CA GLU A 34 -0.46 24.67 7.08
C GLU A 34 -1.93 24.96 6.71
N ILE A 35 -2.24 25.12 5.43
CA ILE A 35 -3.63 25.22 4.94
C ILE A 35 -4.41 23.96 5.30
N GLY A 36 -3.85 22.78 5.02
CA GLY A 36 -4.45 21.48 5.29
C GLY A 36 -4.70 21.26 6.78
N LYS A 37 -3.74 21.64 7.65
CA LYS A 37 -3.92 21.63 9.11
C LYS A 37 -5.04 22.56 9.57
N GLY A 38 -5.17 23.74 8.94
CA GLY A 38 -6.29 24.65 9.18
C GLY A 38 -7.63 23.98 8.89
N TYR A 39 -7.77 23.36 7.71
CA TYR A 39 -8.97 22.62 7.34
C TYR A 39 -9.28 21.45 8.27
N LEU A 40 -8.27 20.66 8.64
CA LEU A 40 -8.43 19.57 9.59
C LEU A 40 -8.88 20.09 10.96
N SER A 41 -8.29 21.18 11.45
CA SER A 41 -8.66 21.78 12.74
C SER A 41 -10.09 22.32 12.76
N GLU A 42 -10.56 22.81 11.61
CA GLU A 42 -11.94 23.26 11.40
C GLU A 42 -12.90 22.13 10.98
N ARG A 43 -12.43 20.87 10.90
CA ARG A 43 -13.18 19.68 10.45
C ARG A 43 -13.79 19.82 9.05
N LYS A 44 -13.11 20.55 8.16
CA LYS A 44 -13.47 20.73 6.76
C LYS A 44 -12.86 19.61 5.92
N GLU A 45 -13.49 18.45 5.94
CA GLU A 45 -12.93 17.22 5.36
C GLU A 45 -12.70 17.30 3.86
N LEU A 46 -13.68 17.80 3.09
CA LEU A 46 -13.56 17.90 1.64
C LEU A 46 -12.45 18.87 1.23
N GLU A 47 -12.25 19.96 1.96
CA GLU A 47 -11.17 20.90 1.72
C GLU A 47 -9.80 20.33 2.12
N ALA A 48 -9.72 19.62 3.25
CA ALA A 48 -8.51 18.92 3.64
C ALA A 48 -8.10 17.87 2.58
N GLU A 49 -9.07 17.11 2.05
CA GLU A 49 -8.86 16.14 0.97
C GLU A 49 -8.31 16.78 -0.32
N LYS A 50 -8.74 18.01 -0.66
CA LYS A 50 -8.18 18.76 -1.78
C LYS A 50 -6.73 19.14 -1.55
N THR A 51 -6.39 19.56 -0.33
CA THR A 51 -5.00 19.87 0.03
C THR A 51 -4.12 18.63 0.00
N VAL A 52 -4.59 17.49 0.51
CA VAL A 52 -3.92 16.20 0.37
C VAL A 52 -3.66 15.88 -1.11
N SER A 53 -4.68 16.05 -1.96
CA SER A 53 -4.56 15.81 -3.40
C SER A 53 -3.52 16.73 -4.06
N SER A 54 -3.44 17.98 -3.61
CA SER A 54 -2.45 18.95 -4.11
C SER A 54 -1.02 18.55 -3.74
N ILE A 55 -0.79 18.15 -2.49
CA ILE A 55 0.51 17.64 -2.03
C ILE A 55 0.87 16.35 -2.76
N LYS A 56 -0.09 15.45 -2.98
CA LYS A 56 0.08 14.21 -3.74
C LYS A 56 0.57 14.50 -5.16
N GLU A 57 -0.07 15.41 -5.90
CA GLU A 57 0.36 15.72 -7.27
C GLU A 57 1.76 16.35 -7.32
N ILE A 58 2.11 17.23 -6.38
CA ILE A 58 3.49 17.74 -6.26
C ILE A 58 4.47 16.59 -5.99
N GLY A 59 4.15 15.69 -5.05
CA GLY A 59 5.00 14.55 -4.73
C GLY A 59 5.19 13.58 -5.91
N LYS A 60 4.12 13.30 -6.66
CA LYS A 60 4.17 12.49 -7.89
C LYS A 60 5.04 13.16 -8.95
N ALA A 61 4.84 14.45 -9.20
CA ALA A 61 5.62 15.20 -10.19
C ALA A 61 7.11 15.28 -9.81
N ALA A 62 7.41 15.52 -8.53
CA ALA A 62 8.79 15.50 -8.03
C ALA A 62 9.45 14.13 -8.22
N ALA A 63 8.73 13.04 -7.91
CA ALA A 63 9.24 11.69 -8.13
C ALA A 63 9.47 11.38 -9.62
N LEU A 64 8.57 11.82 -10.51
CA LEU A 64 8.74 11.69 -11.96
C LEU A 64 9.96 12.45 -12.50
N GLN A 65 10.27 13.60 -11.92
CA GLN A 65 11.42 14.44 -12.30
C GLN A 65 12.73 14.01 -11.61
N GLY A 66 12.71 12.96 -10.78
CA GLY A 66 13.90 12.53 -10.03
C GLY A 66 14.27 13.46 -8.87
N MET A 67 13.39 14.41 -8.49
CA MET A 67 13.62 15.35 -7.39
C MET A 67 13.36 14.66 -6.04
N GLU A 68 14.32 13.86 -5.60
CA GLU A 68 14.20 12.99 -4.41
C GLU A 68 13.82 13.76 -3.14
N ASN A 69 14.50 14.88 -2.86
CA ASN A 69 14.24 15.71 -1.68
C ASN A 69 12.81 16.29 -1.68
N ALA A 70 12.35 16.76 -2.83
CA ALA A 70 11.00 17.29 -3.00
C ALA A 70 9.94 16.19 -2.78
N ALA A 71 10.15 14.99 -3.32
CA ALA A 71 9.25 13.86 -3.12
C ALA A 71 9.22 13.40 -1.64
N VAL A 72 10.38 13.35 -0.96
CA VAL A 72 10.46 13.09 0.48
C VAL A 72 9.70 14.16 1.28
N ASN A 73 9.85 15.44 0.92
CA ASN A 73 9.15 16.53 1.60
C ASN A 73 7.62 16.46 1.42
N ALA A 74 7.14 15.95 0.28
CA ALA A 74 5.73 15.70 0.06
C ALA A 74 5.20 14.60 0.98
N ILE A 75 5.93 13.48 1.11
CA ILE A 75 5.59 12.40 2.06
C ILE A 75 5.54 12.94 3.50
N ARG A 76 6.54 13.70 3.95
CA ARG A 76 6.55 14.29 5.30
C ARG A 76 5.40 15.28 5.54
N SER A 77 4.99 15.99 4.50
CA SER A 77 3.84 16.92 4.56
C SER A 77 2.54 16.16 4.75
N LEU A 78 2.35 15.08 3.99
CA LEU A 78 1.23 14.15 4.12
C LEU A 78 1.21 13.46 5.49
N GLU A 79 2.36 13.04 6.03
CA GLU A 79 2.45 12.41 7.36
C GLU A 79 1.93 13.33 8.48
N LYS A 80 2.24 14.64 8.41
CA LYS A 80 1.69 15.63 9.36
C LYS A 80 0.17 15.71 9.26
N MET A 81 -0.38 15.61 8.04
CA MET A 81 -1.83 15.59 7.85
C MET A 81 -2.46 14.30 8.37
N LEU A 82 -1.82 13.14 8.13
CA LEU A 82 -2.24 11.83 8.61
C LEU A 82 -2.42 11.83 10.13
N GLN A 83 -1.39 12.29 10.85
CA GLN A 83 -1.40 12.31 12.31
C GLN A 83 -2.59 13.09 12.88
N ILE A 84 -3.02 14.16 12.20
CA ILE A 84 -4.13 14.99 12.62
C ILE A 84 -5.46 14.36 12.18
N SER A 85 -5.57 13.89 10.94
CA SER A 85 -6.81 13.28 10.43
C SER A 85 -7.17 12.01 11.22
N MET A 86 -6.17 11.19 11.57
CA MET A 86 -6.37 10.01 12.41
C MET A 86 -6.85 10.39 13.81
N LYS A 87 -6.24 11.40 14.46
CA LYS A 87 -6.68 11.87 15.79
C LYS A 87 -8.09 12.44 15.78
N GLN A 88 -8.51 13.01 14.66
CA GLN A 88 -9.83 13.61 14.52
C GLN A 88 -10.90 12.66 13.95
N ASN A 89 -10.54 11.40 13.66
CA ASN A 89 -11.41 10.41 13.00
C ASN A 89 -12.00 10.92 11.66
N MET A 90 -11.20 11.64 10.88
CA MET A 90 -11.57 12.08 9.53
C MET A 90 -11.18 10.99 8.54
N GLU A 91 -12.01 9.94 8.44
CA GLU A 91 -11.73 8.71 7.67
C GLU A 91 -11.43 9.03 6.20
N GLY A 92 -12.23 9.88 5.55
CA GLY A 92 -12.08 10.20 4.13
C GLY A 92 -10.75 10.86 3.82
N THR A 93 -10.35 11.82 4.68
CA THR A 93 -9.01 12.43 4.57
C THR A 93 -7.90 11.42 4.88
N THR A 94 -8.06 10.59 5.91
CA THR A 94 -7.05 9.60 6.32
C THR A 94 -6.79 8.58 5.21
N VAL A 95 -7.84 7.97 4.66
CA VAL A 95 -7.76 7.05 3.51
C VAL A 95 -7.06 7.73 2.33
N ARG A 96 -7.41 8.99 2.04
CA ARG A 96 -6.79 9.73 0.92
C ARG A 96 -5.30 9.99 1.14
N VAL A 97 -4.87 10.29 2.37
CA VAL A 97 -3.45 10.45 2.70
C VAL A 97 -2.69 9.13 2.51
N LEU A 98 -3.23 8.02 3.02
CA LEU A 98 -2.60 6.70 2.91
C LEU A 98 -2.44 6.29 1.43
N LEU A 99 -3.48 6.44 0.62
CA LEU A 99 -3.40 6.17 -0.82
C LEU A 99 -2.41 7.11 -1.54
N SER A 100 -2.24 8.35 -1.05
CA SER A 100 -1.27 9.29 -1.61
C SER A 100 0.17 8.84 -1.37
N PHE A 101 0.49 8.22 -0.22
CA PHE A 101 1.80 7.58 -0.02
C PHE A 101 2.03 6.47 -1.03
N GLY A 102 1.04 5.60 -1.23
CA GLY A 102 1.11 4.53 -2.23
C GLY A 102 1.40 5.06 -3.64
N ALA A 103 0.70 6.13 -4.04
CA ALA A 103 0.86 6.73 -5.36
C ALA A 103 2.25 7.34 -5.58
N ILE A 104 2.76 8.11 -4.60
CA ILE A 104 4.10 8.70 -4.66
C ILE A 104 5.17 7.58 -4.63
N GLY A 105 5.03 6.63 -3.70
CA GLY A 105 5.97 5.53 -3.53
C GLY A 105 6.06 4.63 -4.77
N LYS A 106 4.93 4.36 -5.43
CA LYS A 106 4.89 3.58 -6.67
C LYS A 106 5.68 4.27 -7.78
N ILE A 107 5.40 5.56 -8.02
CA ILE A 107 6.13 6.34 -9.02
C ILE A 107 7.61 6.40 -8.67
N ALA A 108 7.94 6.63 -7.40
CA ALA A 108 9.32 6.61 -6.93
C ALA A 108 10.02 5.28 -7.24
N ALA A 109 9.36 4.14 -6.99
CA ALA A 109 9.91 2.83 -7.37
C ALA A 109 10.12 2.71 -8.88
N GLU A 110 9.14 3.12 -9.69
CA GLU A 110 9.25 3.11 -11.16
C GLU A 110 10.41 4.00 -11.67
N GLN A 111 10.69 5.11 -10.97
CA GLN A 111 11.79 6.04 -11.26
C GLN A 111 13.10 5.71 -10.52
N GLN A 112 13.16 4.57 -9.83
CA GLN A 112 14.35 4.11 -9.09
C GLN A 112 14.79 5.06 -7.95
N LEU A 113 13.85 5.85 -7.41
CA LEU A 113 14.05 6.68 -6.22
C LEU A 113 13.87 5.84 -4.96
N GLU A 114 14.85 5.00 -4.67
CA GLU A 114 14.80 3.96 -3.64
C GLU A 114 14.41 4.50 -2.25
N MET A 115 15.02 5.62 -1.84
CA MET A 115 14.76 6.23 -0.54
C MET A 115 13.31 6.68 -0.38
N VAL A 116 12.73 7.25 -1.45
CA VAL A 116 11.34 7.75 -1.44
C VAL A 116 10.37 6.58 -1.37
N ALA A 117 10.61 5.52 -2.15
CA ALA A 117 9.78 4.32 -2.14
C ALA A 117 9.83 3.62 -0.77
N LYS A 118 11.03 3.47 -0.20
CA LYS A 118 11.25 2.90 1.14
C LYS A 118 10.57 3.72 2.23
N LEU A 119 10.68 5.05 2.18
CA LEU A 119 10.02 5.94 3.12
C LEU A 119 8.49 5.81 3.04
N ALA A 120 7.93 5.81 1.83
CA ALA A 120 6.49 5.62 1.64
C ALA A 120 6.01 4.27 2.21
N ALA A 121 6.73 3.19 1.91
CA ALA A 121 6.42 1.86 2.43
C ALA A 121 6.52 1.77 3.97
N SER A 122 7.56 2.36 4.56
CA SER A 122 7.74 2.38 6.02
C SER A 122 6.61 3.13 6.73
N VAL A 123 6.27 4.33 6.26
CA VAL A 123 5.18 5.13 6.83
C VAL A 123 3.85 4.41 6.67
N LEU A 124 3.61 3.76 5.52
CA LEU A 124 2.44 2.93 5.30
C LEU A 124 2.37 1.75 6.27
N GLY A 125 3.45 0.99 6.45
CA GLY A 125 3.48 -0.15 7.37
C GLY A 125 3.17 0.23 8.83
N GLU A 126 3.80 1.30 9.33
CA GLU A 126 3.51 1.82 10.69
C GLU A 126 2.05 2.28 10.82
N SER A 127 1.53 2.95 9.79
CA SER A 127 0.16 3.45 9.77
C SER A 127 -0.86 2.32 9.64
N GLY A 128 -0.56 1.26 8.88
CA GLY A 128 -1.41 0.08 8.68
C GLY A 128 -1.56 -0.70 9.97
N ASN A 129 -0.44 -0.96 10.65
CA ASN A 129 -0.45 -1.61 11.96
C ASN A 129 -1.26 -0.78 12.97
N THR A 130 -1.10 0.55 12.94
CA THR A 130 -1.90 1.45 13.80
C THR A 130 -3.39 1.40 13.45
N ALA A 131 -3.76 1.44 12.16
CA ALA A 131 -5.14 1.38 11.70
C ALA A 131 -5.82 0.06 12.08
N ALA A 132 -5.13 -1.07 11.90
CA ALA A 132 -5.62 -2.39 12.28
C ALA A 132 -5.86 -2.47 13.80
N LEU A 133 -4.89 -2.03 14.62
CA LEU A 133 -5.03 -2.00 16.08
C LEU A 133 -6.19 -1.11 16.57
N LEU A 134 -6.55 -0.08 15.80
CA LEU A 134 -7.68 0.80 16.06
C LEU A 134 -9.01 0.30 15.45
N ASN A 135 -9.03 -0.91 14.85
CA ASN A 135 -10.16 -1.51 14.15
C ASN A 135 -10.70 -0.63 13.01
N ARG A 136 -9.81 -0.02 12.24
CA ARG A 136 -10.14 0.85 11.10
C ARG A 136 -9.91 0.12 9.79
N GLU A 137 -10.85 -0.74 9.43
CA GLU A 137 -10.72 -1.66 8.28
C GLU A 137 -10.45 -0.93 6.96
N ARG A 138 -11.19 0.14 6.68
CA ARG A 138 -11.03 0.91 5.44
C ARG A 138 -9.67 1.60 5.32
N GLU A 139 -9.14 2.12 6.43
CA GLU A 139 -7.80 2.70 6.49
C GLU A 139 -6.73 1.60 6.32
N THR A 140 -6.97 0.42 6.90
CA THR A 140 -6.08 -0.74 6.74
C THR A 140 -6.05 -1.22 5.29
N ILE A 141 -7.21 -1.32 4.61
CA ILE A 141 -7.31 -1.62 3.17
C ILE A 141 -6.57 -0.58 2.33
N ALA A 142 -6.68 0.72 2.67
CA ALA A 142 -5.94 1.76 1.96
C ALA A 142 -4.42 1.56 2.05
N VAL A 143 -3.93 1.08 3.20
CA VAL A 143 -2.52 0.73 3.39
C VAL A 143 -2.13 -0.50 2.56
N THR A 144 -2.93 -1.56 2.58
CA THR A 144 -2.60 -2.79 1.82
C THR A 144 -2.50 -2.51 0.33
N ILE A 145 -3.42 -1.70 -0.22
CA ILE A 145 -3.36 -1.21 -1.60
C ILE A 145 -2.05 -0.45 -1.86
N GLY A 146 -1.73 0.53 -1.00
CA GLY A 146 -0.53 1.36 -1.17
C GLY A 146 0.76 0.55 -1.15
N LEU A 147 0.92 -0.34 -0.17
CA LEU A 147 2.08 -1.22 -0.04
C LEU A 147 2.20 -2.16 -1.24
N GLY A 148 1.10 -2.78 -1.66
CA GLY A 148 1.13 -3.71 -2.77
C GLY A 148 1.40 -3.05 -4.12
N GLU A 149 0.92 -1.82 -4.35
CA GLU A 149 1.23 -1.06 -5.56
C GLU A 149 2.71 -0.67 -5.63
N ILE A 150 3.32 -0.28 -4.49
CA ILE A 150 4.77 -0.05 -4.40
C ILE A 150 5.52 -1.37 -4.64
N GLY A 151 5.15 -2.44 -3.94
CA GLY A 151 5.79 -3.75 -4.03
C GLY A 151 5.78 -4.32 -5.45
N LYS A 152 4.65 -4.20 -6.18
CA LYS A 152 4.54 -4.60 -7.59
C LYS A 152 5.45 -3.78 -8.51
N ALA A 153 5.59 -2.48 -8.26
CA ALA A 153 6.50 -1.63 -9.02
C ALA A 153 7.96 -2.00 -8.77
N VAL A 154 8.34 -2.22 -7.52
CA VAL A 154 9.69 -2.65 -7.14
C VAL A 154 10.05 -4.01 -7.75
N ALA A 155 9.12 -4.98 -7.71
CA ALA A 155 9.34 -6.31 -8.26
C ALA A 155 9.64 -6.32 -9.77
N ARG A 156 9.20 -5.29 -10.51
CA ARG A 156 9.38 -5.14 -11.97
C ARG A 156 10.62 -4.34 -12.36
N MET A 157 11.45 -3.96 -11.40
CA MET A 157 12.68 -3.22 -11.68
C MET A 157 13.74 -4.14 -12.32
N LYS A 158 14.41 -3.64 -13.37
CA LYS A 158 15.31 -4.44 -14.25
C LYS A 158 16.63 -4.90 -13.61
N PHE A 159 16.89 -4.60 -12.34
CA PHE A 159 18.16 -4.91 -11.70
C PHE A 159 17.95 -5.83 -10.48
N PRO A 160 18.66 -6.97 -10.37
CA PRO A 160 18.28 -8.03 -9.43
C PRO A 160 18.66 -7.80 -7.96
N ASP A 161 19.45 -6.78 -7.64
CA ASP A 161 19.96 -6.53 -6.28
C ASP A 161 18.98 -5.73 -5.37
N TYR A 162 17.76 -5.43 -5.85
CA TYR A 162 16.76 -4.64 -5.11
C TYR A 162 15.93 -5.45 -4.11
N SER A 163 16.62 -6.20 -3.23
CA SER A 163 15.98 -7.06 -2.24
C SER A 163 15.35 -6.28 -1.07
N GLU A 164 15.83 -5.09 -0.72
CA GLU A 164 15.41 -4.41 0.51
C GLU A 164 14.05 -3.71 0.38
N ASN A 165 13.77 -3.06 -0.76
CA ASN A 165 12.49 -2.38 -1.00
C ASN A 165 11.33 -3.34 -1.29
N ALA A 166 11.61 -4.47 -1.94
CA ALA A 166 10.63 -5.53 -2.07
C ALA A 166 10.37 -6.17 -0.70
N ALA A 167 11.43 -6.44 0.07
CA ALA A 167 11.31 -7.01 1.41
C ALA A 167 10.49 -6.12 2.36
N ILE A 168 10.72 -4.80 2.41
CA ILE A 168 9.94 -3.92 3.29
C ILE A 168 8.45 -3.93 2.92
N CYS A 169 8.09 -3.94 1.63
CA CYS A 169 6.69 -4.01 1.22
C CYS A 169 6.07 -5.36 1.62
N ILE A 170 6.78 -6.48 1.40
CA ILE A 170 6.34 -7.82 1.78
C ILE A 170 6.14 -7.91 3.30
N THR A 171 7.13 -7.49 4.08
CA THR A 171 7.08 -7.50 5.55
C THR A 171 5.96 -6.63 6.08
N CYS A 172 5.87 -5.37 5.67
CA CYS A 172 4.82 -4.47 6.14
C CYS A 172 3.43 -4.98 5.75
N LEU A 173 3.25 -5.51 4.54
CA LEU A 173 1.97 -6.04 4.08
C LEU A 173 1.58 -7.32 4.83
N GLY A 174 2.55 -8.21 5.08
CA GLY A 174 2.38 -9.41 5.90
C GLY A 174 2.00 -9.09 7.34
N GLU A 175 2.72 -8.17 7.99
CA GLU A 175 2.44 -7.74 9.36
C GLU A 175 1.09 -7.04 9.48
N THR A 176 0.77 -6.12 8.56
CA THR A 176 -0.53 -5.43 8.54
C THR A 176 -1.67 -6.41 8.30
N GLY A 177 -1.53 -7.35 7.36
CA GLY A 177 -2.52 -8.40 7.10
C GLY A 177 -2.73 -9.32 8.30
N LYS A 178 -1.65 -9.72 8.96
CA LYS A 178 -1.69 -10.56 10.17
C LYS A 178 -2.39 -9.85 11.32
N LEU A 179 -2.07 -8.58 11.54
CA LEU A 179 -2.75 -7.75 12.54
C LEU A 179 -4.23 -7.53 12.18
N ALA A 180 -4.56 -7.36 10.90
CA ALA A 180 -5.94 -7.27 10.45
C ALA A 180 -6.72 -8.55 10.81
N ALA A 181 -6.15 -9.72 10.53
CA ALA A 181 -6.73 -11.01 10.91
C ALA A 181 -6.94 -11.11 12.44
N GLN A 182 -5.91 -10.84 13.25
CA GLN A 182 -5.98 -10.81 14.72
C GLN A 182 -6.94 -9.76 15.30
N LYS A 183 -7.41 -8.82 14.48
CA LYS A 183 -8.37 -7.76 14.85
C LYS A 183 -9.73 -7.94 14.18
N THR A 184 -10.00 -9.15 13.69
CA THR A 184 -11.27 -9.50 13.07
C THR A 184 -11.65 -8.64 11.85
N LEU A 185 -10.65 -8.04 11.18
CA LEU A 185 -10.80 -7.20 9.97
C LEU A 185 -10.59 -8.05 8.70
N GLU A 186 -11.54 -8.94 8.44
CA GLU A 186 -11.43 -9.96 7.40
C GLU A 186 -11.23 -9.38 5.98
N GLU A 187 -11.88 -8.26 5.64
CA GLU A 187 -11.70 -7.65 4.31
C GLU A 187 -10.29 -7.08 4.12
N ALA A 188 -9.71 -6.54 5.19
CA ALA A 188 -8.34 -6.04 5.19
C ALA A 188 -7.30 -7.19 5.12
N ALA A 189 -7.55 -8.30 5.80
CA ALA A 189 -6.71 -9.51 5.72
C ALA A 189 -6.71 -10.08 4.29
N ILE A 190 -7.90 -10.28 3.70
CA ILE A 190 -8.06 -10.68 2.29
C ILE A 190 -7.37 -9.68 1.36
N GLY A 191 -7.52 -8.39 1.61
CA GLY A 191 -6.86 -7.34 0.83
C GLY A 191 -5.33 -7.45 0.87
N ALA A 192 -4.74 -7.78 2.01
CA ALA A 192 -3.30 -8.02 2.11
C ALA A 192 -2.87 -9.24 1.29
N GLU A 193 -3.60 -10.35 1.40
CA GLU A 193 -3.32 -11.59 0.64
C GLU A 193 -3.45 -11.39 -0.86
N LEU A 194 -4.49 -10.67 -1.32
CA LEU A 194 -4.66 -10.31 -2.73
C LEU A 194 -3.48 -9.49 -3.27
N MET A 195 -3.03 -8.48 -2.53
CA MET A 195 -1.89 -7.67 -2.95
C MET A 195 -0.58 -8.46 -2.92
N LEU A 196 -0.40 -9.35 -1.94
CA LEU A 196 0.73 -10.28 -1.89
C LEU A 196 0.71 -11.25 -3.09
N GLU A 197 -0.44 -11.81 -3.45
CA GLU A 197 -0.59 -12.67 -4.63
C GLU A 197 -0.18 -11.94 -5.92
N GLU A 198 -0.65 -10.71 -6.12
CA GLU A 198 -0.27 -9.90 -7.28
C GLU A 198 1.22 -9.52 -7.27
N MET A 199 1.81 -9.26 -6.09
CA MET A 199 3.25 -9.05 -5.94
C MET A 199 4.05 -10.32 -6.27
N ALA A 200 3.57 -11.50 -5.86
CA ALA A 200 4.21 -12.77 -6.19
C ALA A 200 4.19 -13.03 -7.69
N ALA A 201 3.08 -12.71 -8.37
CA ALA A 201 2.99 -12.80 -9.82
C ALA A 201 4.08 -11.93 -10.49
N ALA A 202 4.22 -10.68 -10.07
CA ALA A 202 5.26 -9.78 -10.58
C ALA A 202 6.69 -10.29 -10.26
N ALA A 203 6.93 -10.78 -9.05
CA ALA A 203 8.21 -11.34 -8.65
C ALA A 203 8.58 -12.58 -9.48
N MET A 204 7.62 -13.47 -9.74
CA MET A 204 7.83 -14.66 -10.57
C MET A 204 8.02 -14.34 -12.06
N GLU A 205 7.42 -13.26 -12.56
CA GLU A 205 7.67 -12.75 -13.92
C GLU A 205 9.14 -12.36 -14.10
N GLU A 206 9.74 -11.75 -13.08
CA GLU A 206 11.15 -11.31 -13.07
C GLU A 206 12.11 -12.35 -12.45
N ASN A 207 11.64 -13.59 -12.20
CA ASN A 207 12.43 -14.69 -11.61
C ASN A 207 12.99 -14.41 -10.19
N LEU A 208 12.33 -13.54 -9.42
CA LEU A 208 12.70 -13.19 -8.04
C LEU A 208 12.22 -14.27 -7.05
N GLN A 209 12.84 -15.45 -7.10
CA GLN A 209 12.47 -16.62 -6.31
C GLN A 209 12.44 -16.37 -4.79
N SER A 210 13.42 -15.63 -4.27
CA SER A 210 13.47 -15.29 -2.83
C SER A 210 12.27 -14.44 -2.41
N ALA A 211 11.87 -13.46 -3.23
CA ALA A 211 10.73 -12.60 -2.94
C ALA A 211 9.41 -13.40 -2.99
N ALA A 212 9.23 -14.23 -4.03
CA ALA A 212 8.06 -15.10 -4.12
C ALA A 212 7.96 -16.08 -2.94
N GLY A 213 9.09 -16.63 -2.48
CA GLY A 213 9.15 -17.46 -1.28
C GLY A 213 8.77 -16.71 0.00
N SER A 214 9.32 -15.51 0.22
CA SER A 214 8.95 -14.66 1.36
C SER A 214 7.49 -14.26 1.35
N ILE A 215 6.92 -14.00 0.17
CA ILE A 215 5.49 -13.71 0.02
C ILE A 215 4.64 -14.91 0.42
N ALA A 216 5.02 -16.13 0.02
CA ALA A 216 4.31 -17.33 0.44
C ALA A 216 4.29 -17.48 1.98
N THR A 217 5.41 -17.21 2.65
CA THR A 217 5.47 -17.19 4.12
C THR A 217 4.56 -16.11 4.72
N SER A 218 4.52 -14.91 4.15
CA SER A 218 3.61 -13.86 4.64
C SER A 218 2.14 -14.24 4.48
N ILE A 219 1.75 -14.84 3.36
CA ILE A 219 0.38 -15.34 3.14
C ILE A 219 0.03 -16.44 4.15
N GLU A 220 0.96 -17.37 4.41
CA GLU A 220 0.79 -18.42 5.43
C GLU A 220 0.51 -17.82 6.83
N GLU A 221 1.28 -16.81 7.23
CA GLU A 221 1.11 -16.16 8.54
C GLU A 221 -0.23 -15.43 8.67
N ILE A 222 -0.68 -14.75 7.61
CA ILE A 222 -2.00 -14.09 7.61
C ILE A 222 -3.09 -15.17 7.71
N GLY A 223 -3.03 -16.19 6.85
CA GLY A 223 -4.01 -17.28 6.83
C GLY A 223 -4.12 -18.02 8.15
N LYS A 224 -3.00 -18.27 8.85
CA LYS A 224 -3.02 -18.88 10.20
C LYS A 224 -3.70 -17.99 11.23
N SER A 225 -3.42 -16.69 11.23
CA SER A 225 -4.12 -15.76 12.13
C SER A 225 -5.59 -15.59 11.76
N ALA A 226 -5.96 -15.73 10.49
CA ALA A 226 -7.34 -15.76 10.03
C ALA A 226 -8.07 -17.03 10.51
N GLU A 227 -7.41 -18.19 10.45
CA GLU A 227 -7.92 -19.46 10.96
C GLU A 227 -8.17 -19.41 12.47
N GLU A 228 -7.24 -18.83 13.25
CA GLU A 228 -7.39 -18.65 14.70
C GLU A 228 -8.63 -17.80 15.08
N GLU A 229 -9.11 -16.95 14.18
CA GLU A 229 -10.22 -16.03 14.37
C GLU A 229 -11.46 -16.38 13.51
N ASP A 230 -11.56 -17.63 13.04
CA ASP A 230 -12.69 -18.18 12.26
C ASP A 230 -13.03 -17.39 10.97
N MET A 231 -12.04 -16.78 10.32
CA MET A 231 -12.20 -16.03 9.06
C MET A 231 -12.13 -16.92 7.82
N GLU A 232 -13.19 -17.68 7.56
CA GLU A 232 -13.24 -18.67 6.47
C GLU A 232 -12.84 -18.10 5.10
N ASN A 233 -13.22 -16.86 4.76
CA ASN A 233 -12.93 -16.30 3.43
C ASN A 233 -11.46 -15.88 3.29
N ALA A 234 -10.83 -15.42 4.37
CA ALA A 234 -9.41 -15.10 4.39
C ALA A 234 -8.57 -16.40 4.34
N VAL A 235 -8.94 -17.44 5.10
CA VAL A 235 -8.28 -18.75 5.00
C VAL A 235 -8.38 -19.31 3.57
N PHE A 236 -9.58 -19.22 2.97
CA PHE A 236 -9.79 -19.62 1.58
C PHE A 236 -8.89 -18.84 0.61
N GLN A 237 -8.81 -17.52 0.75
CA GLN A 237 -7.96 -16.68 -0.09
C GLN A 237 -6.47 -17.00 0.10
N ALA A 238 -5.99 -17.19 1.34
CA ALA A 238 -4.62 -17.59 1.62
C ALA A 238 -4.26 -18.89 0.90
N ALA A 239 -5.08 -19.93 1.06
CA ALA A 239 -4.84 -21.22 0.42
C ALA A 239 -4.90 -21.14 -1.11
N SER A 240 -5.86 -20.38 -1.66
CA SER A 240 -5.98 -20.11 -3.10
C SER A 240 -4.73 -19.42 -3.65
N ALA A 241 -4.26 -18.35 -3.00
CA ALA A 241 -3.07 -17.61 -3.40
C ALA A 241 -1.81 -18.49 -3.35
N LEU A 242 -1.65 -19.30 -2.29
CA LEU A 242 -0.53 -20.25 -2.18
C LEU A 242 -0.57 -21.32 -3.27
N GLN A 243 -1.74 -21.84 -3.62
CA GLN A 243 -1.93 -22.76 -4.73
C GLN A 243 -1.54 -22.12 -6.07
N THR A 244 -1.92 -20.86 -6.29
CA THR A 244 -1.52 -20.06 -7.47
C THR A 244 0.00 -19.90 -7.54
N ILE A 245 0.65 -19.53 -6.42
CA ILE A 245 2.11 -19.37 -6.35
C ILE A 245 2.82 -20.70 -6.60
N MET A 246 2.41 -21.78 -5.93
CA MET A 246 3.00 -23.11 -6.08
C MET A 246 3.00 -23.56 -7.55
N SER A 247 1.84 -23.46 -8.21
CA SER A 247 1.66 -23.85 -9.61
C SER A 247 2.46 -22.97 -10.57
N SER A 248 2.36 -21.64 -10.40
CA SER A 248 3.01 -20.67 -11.28
C SER A 248 4.53 -20.70 -11.16
N ALA A 249 5.05 -20.80 -9.94
CA ALA A 249 6.48 -20.94 -9.67
C ALA A 249 7.01 -22.27 -10.24
N GLY A 250 6.27 -23.37 -10.06
CA GLY A 250 6.63 -24.69 -10.59
C GLY A 250 6.71 -24.70 -12.12
N ASN A 251 5.75 -24.09 -12.80
CA ASN A 251 5.75 -23.95 -14.27
C ASN A 251 6.92 -23.09 -14.79
N ARG A 252 7.49 -22.23 -13.94
CA ARG A 252 8.63 -21.36 -14.24
C ARG A 252 9.96 -21.92 -13.72
N TYR A 253 9.97 -23.12 -13.17
CA TYR A 253 11.16 -23.75 -12.53
C TYR A 253 11.74 -22.96 -11.35
N LEU A 254 10.94 -22.12 -10.70
CA LEU A 254 11.30 -21.40 -9.47
C LEU A 254 11.10 -22.30 -8.25
N ASN A 255 11.91 -23.36 -8.17
CA ASN A 255 11.65 -24.51 -7.29
C ASN A 255 11.52 -24.14 -5.81
N ASP A 256 12.36 -23.25 -5.27
CA ASP A 256 12.28 -22.94 -3.83
C ASP A 256 11.00 -22.16 -3.50
N ALA A 257 10.55 -21.27 -4.40
CA ALA A 257 9.28 -20.56 -4.22
C ALA A 257 8.09 -21.52 -4.32
N SER A 258 8.13 -22.46 -5.27
CA SER A 258 7.10 -23.49 -5.42
C SER A 258 7.03 -24.40 -4.18
N ILE A 259 8.18 -24.82 -3.65
CA ILE A 259 8.28 -25.63 -2.43
C ILE A 259 7.79 -24.84 -1.21
N ALA A 260 8.21 -23.58 -1.06
CA ALA A 260 7.77 -22.72 0.04
C ALA A 260 6.23 -22.57 0.05
N ALA A 261 5.63 -22.29 -1.10
CA ALA A 261 4.17 -22.20 -1.23
C ALA A 261 3.47 -23.53 -0.94
N LYS A 262 4.06 -24.66 -1.37
CA LYS A 262 3.53 -25.98 -1.05
C LYS A 262 3.54 -26.26 0.46
N VAL A 263 4.66 -26.00 1.13
CA VAL A 263 4.81 -26.22 2.58
C VAL A 263 3.84 -25.32 3.34
N ALA A 264 3.69 -24.06 2.93
CA ALA A 264 2.71 -23.14 3.50
C ALA A 264 1.28 -23.67 3.34
N LEU A 265 0.93 -24.17 2.14
CA LEU A 265 -0.41 -24.72 1.85
C LEU A 265 -0.74 -25.94 2.72
N GLU A 266 0.27 -26.73 3.11
CA GLU A 266 0.06 -27.89 4.00
C GLU A 266 -0.52 -27.49 5.36
N SER A 267 -0.36 -26.23 5.78
CA SER A 267 -0.99 -25.70 7.00
C SER A 267 -2.52 -25.62 6.91
N PHE A 268 -3.09 -25.61 5.70
CA PHE A 268 -4.53 -25.47 5.45
C PHE A 268 -5.18 -26.76 4.94
N ASN A 269 -4.46 -27.88 4.94
CA ASN A 269 -4.93 -29.17 4.42
C ASN A 269 -6.17 -29.74 5.15
N GLU A 270 -6.50 -29.24 6.34
CA GLU A 270 -7.72 -29.62 7.07
C GLU A 270 -8.97 -28.92 6.54
N PHE A 271 -8.81 -27.82 5.78
CA PHE A 271 -9.91 -27.25 5.03
C PHE A 271 -10.15 -28.14 3.81
N ASP A 272 -11.29 -28.83 3.81
CA ASP A 272 -11.97 -29.10 2.55
C ASP A 272 -12.24 -27.71 1.96
N ILE A 273 -11.29 -27.17 1.17
CA ILE A 273 -11.44 -25.93 0.41
C ILE A 273 -12.46 -26.27 -0.67
N ILE A 274 -13.72 -26.35 -0.23
CA ILE A 274 -14.87 -26.46 -1.08
C ILE A 274 -14.81 -25.21 -1.93
N ASN A 275 -14.94 -25.39 -3.23
CA ASN A 275 -15.12 -24.33 -4.19
C ASN A 275 -16.41 -23.58 -3.85
N ASP A 276 -16.33 -22.73 -2.81
CA ASP A 276 -17.47 -22.06 -2.21
C ASP A 276 -17.71 -20.79 -3.01
N GLU A 277 -18.78 -20.85 -3.80
CA GLU A 277 -19.22 -19.76 -4.65
C GLU A 277 -19.44 -18.47 -3.85
N ALA A 278 -19.81 -18.58 -2.56
CA ALA A 278 -19.95 -17.42 -1.67
C ALA A 278 -18.59 -16.79 -1.33
N SER A 279 -17.61 -17.57 -0.89
CA SER A 279 -16.23 -17.10 -0.65
C SER A 279 -15.63 -16.41 -1.88
N ILE A 280 -15.74 -17.06 -3.05
CA ILE A 280 -15.24 -16.49 -4.33
C ILE A 280 -15.89 -15.13 -4.61
N ARG A 281 -17.22 -15.05 -4.46
CA ARG A 281 -17.95 -13.81 -4.70
C ARG A 281 -17.50 -12.69 -3.76
N LYS A 282 -17.34 -12.97 -2.47
CA LYS A 282 -16.89 -11.98 -1.48
C LYS A 282 -15.48 -11.47 -1.80
N ILE A 283 -14.57 -12.36 -2.17
CA ILE A 283 -13.20 -12.00 -2.55
C ILE A 283 -13.19 -11.11 -3.80
N GLU A 284 -14.01 -11.41 -4.81
CA GLU A 284 -14.14 -10.53 -5.99
C GLU A 284 -14.77 -9.17 -5.64
N GLU A 285 -15.76 -9.13 -4.74
CA GLU A 285 -16.33 -7.87 -4.24
C GLU A 285 -15.27 -7.00 -3.54
N ILE A 286 -14.41 -7.61 -2.71
CA ILE A 286 -13.27 -6.92 -2.06
C ILE A 286 -12.27 -6.45 -3.11
N ARG A 287 -11.92 -7.28 -4.09
CA ARG A 287 -11.00 -6.91 -5.17
C ARG A 287 -11.51 -5.72 -5.98
N GLU A 288 -12.80 -5.69 -6.32
CA GLU A 288 -13.43 -4.56 -7.01
C GLU A 288 -13.47 -3.29 -6.14
N MET A 289 -13.77 -3.43 -4.84
CA MET A 289 -13.70 -2.32 -3.89
C MET A 289 -12.29 -1.71 -3.83
N MET A 290 -11.26 -2.54 -3.74
CA MET A 290 -9.86 -2.10 -3.73
C MET A 290 -9.48 -1.39 -5.04
N ARG A 291 -9.89 -1.93 -6.18
CA ARG A 291 -9.72 -1.28 -7.49
C ARG A 291 -10.40 0.08 -7.53
N ALA A 292 -11.64 0.20 -7.03
CA ALA A 292 -12.36 1.45 -6.98
C ALA A 292 -11.67 2.48 -6.07
N LEU A 293 -11.21 2.06 -4.88
CA LEU A 293 -10.45 2.92 -3.97
C LEU A 293 -9.17 3.46 -4.63
N TRP A 294 -8.42 2.59 -5.34
CA TRP A 294 -7.20 3.00 -6.03
C TRP A 294 -7.46 3.86 -7.28
N MET A 295 -8.50 3.59 -8.06
CA MET A 295 -8.78 4.38 -9.26
C MET A 295 -9.19 5.83 -8.91
N ASN A 296 -9.79 6.05 -7.74
CA ASN A 296 -10.09 7.39 -7.24
C ASN A 296 -8.85 8.20 -6.80
N THR A 297 -7.65 7.62 -6.87
CA THR A 297 -6.39 8.26 -6.47
C THR A 297 -5.48 8.61 -7.64
N LYS A 298 -5.75 8.08 -8.84
CA LYS A 298 -5.02 8.40 -10.08
C LYS A 298 -5.34 9.80 -10.55
#